data_AF-A0A9W5QV57-F1
#
_entry.id   AF-A0A9W5QV57-F1
#
_cell.length_a   1.000
_cell.length_b   1.000
_cell.length_c   1.000
_cell.angle_alpha   90.00
_cell.angle_beta   90.00
_cell.angle_gamma   90.00
#
_symmetry.space_group_name_H-M   'P 1'
#
loop_
_entity.id
_entity.type
_entity.pdbx_description
1 polymer ?
#
loop_
_entity_poly.entity_id
_entity_poly.type
_entity_poly.pdbx_seq_one_letter_code
_entity_poly.pdbx_strand_id
1 'polypeptide(L)'
;MKVLIKGFKKFGNRSYEYGIHIKGECLMTTYTSEMRKTLVSEEDVDILKIMAHPIRLQIVNELSTRKTCNVTQLTELLNIPQSTVSQHLSKMKGKVLRAERRGLEIYYHINNLKASKIVNVLGYIN
;
A
#
# COMPACT_ATOMS: atom_id res chain seq x y z
N MET A 1 -16.38 48.33 -13.42
CA MET A 1 -16.84 47.04 -13.99
C MET A 1 -15.60 46.32 -14.54
N LYS A 2 -15.15 45.23 -13.90
CA LYS A 2 -13.98 44.46 -14.38
C LYS A 2 -14.51 43.37 -15.33
N VAL A 3 -14.12 43.42 -16.60
CA VAL A 3 -14.42 42.35 -17.56
C VAL A 3 -13.38 41.26 -17.37
N LEU A 4 -13.80 40.07 -16.92
CA LEU A 4 -12.95 38.90 -16.86
C LEU A 4 -13.12 38.12 -18.18
N ILE A 5 -12.17 38.25 -19.09
CA ILE A 5 -12.12 37.39 -20.27
C ILE A 5 -11.45 36.09 -19.84
N LYS A 6 -12.23 35.01 -19.74
CA LYS A 6 -11.73 33.65 -19.53
C LYS A 6 -11.25 33.09 -20.86
N GLY A 7 -9.94 32.87 -20.98
CA GLY A 7 -9.35 32.24 -22.15
C GLY A 7 -8.73 30.89 -21.79
N PHE A 8 -8.82 29.92 -22.71
CA PHE A 8 -8.10 28.66 -22.60
C PHE A 8 -6.97 28.62 -23.63
N LYS A 9 -5.75 28.25 -23.23
CA LYS A 9 -4.67 27.89 -24.17
C LYS A 9 -4.27 26.46 -23.89
N LYS A 10 -3.97 25.71 -24.95
CA LYS A 10 -3.42 24.37 -24.84
C LYS A 10 -1.92 24.41 -25.10
N PHE A 11 -1.15 23.72 -24.27
CA PHE A 11 0.26 23.44 -24.52
C PHE A 11 0.53 21.96 -24.24
N GLY A 12 0.80 21.21 -25.31
CA GLY A 12 0.76 19.75 -25.25
C GLY A 12 -0.62 19.22 -24.82
N ASN A 13 -0.63 18.14 -24.03
CA ASN A 13 -1.87 17.54 -23.50
C ASN A 13 -2.50 18.31 -22.31
N ARG A 14 -2.11 19.57 -22.07
CA ARG A 14 -2.64 20.38 -20.97
C ARG A 14 -3.41 21.59 -21.50
N SER A 15 -4.57 21.83 -20.90
CA SER A 15 -5.38 23.03 -21.10
C SER A 15 -5.23 23.93 -19.88
N TYR A 16 -5.02 25.21 -20.12
CA TYR A 16 -4.78 26.20 -19.07
C TYR A 16 -5.84 27.29 -19.20
N GLU A 17 -6.57 27.57 -18.12
CA GLU A 17 -7.51 28.69 -18.04
C GLU A 17 -6.76 29.91 -17.49
N TYR A 18 -6.82 31.05 -18.18
CA TYR A 18 -6.25 32.30 -17.69
C TYR A 18 -7.29 33.43 -17.76
N GLY A 19 -7.21 34.33 -16.78
CA GLY A 19 -7.89 35.62 -16.81
C GLY A 19 -6.88 36.74 -17.07
N ILE A 20 -7.05 37.50 -18.15
CA ILE A 20 -6.23 38.69 -18.39
C ILE A 20 -6.89 39.87 -17.67
N HIS A 21 -6.24 40.37 -16.61
CA HIS A 21 -6.59 41.64 -15.99
C HIS A 21 -5.77 42.75 -16.67
N ILE A 22 -6.42 43.57 -17.49
CA ILE A 22 -5.78 44.71 -18.15
C ILE A 22 -5.64 45.85 -17.13
N LYS A 23 -4.60 45.79 -16.28
CA LYS A 23 -3.93 46.94 -15.64
C LYS A 23 -2.67 46.46 -14.93
N GLY A 24 -1.55 46.54 -15.64
CA GLY A 24 -0.28 47.07 -15.14
C GLY A 24 0.59 46.28 -14.16
N GLU A 25 0.05 45.36 -13.35
CA GLU A 25 0.87 44.66 -12.36
C GLU A 25 0.53 43.16 -12.34
N CYS A 26 1.50 42.38 -12.80
CA CYS A 26 1.40 40.96 -12.95
C CYS A 26 1.61 40.28 -11.57
N LEU A 27 0.54 40.10 -10.79
CA LEU A 27 0.58 39.18 -9.66
C LEU A 27 0.62 37.75 -10.23
N MET A 28 1.83 37.25 -10.46
CA MET A 28 2.11 35.83 -10.60
C MET A 28 1.81 35.19 -9.24
N THR A 29 0.55 34.86 -8.97
CA THR A 29 0.24 33.89 -7.93
C THR A 29 0.70 32.54 -8.47
N THR A 30 1.97 32.25 -8.25
CA THR A 30 2.56 30.93 -8.46
C THR A 30 1.82 29.99 -7.52
N TYR A 31 0.76 29.36 -7.99
CA TYR A 31 0.27 28.14 -7.37
C TYR A 31 1.32 27.07 -7.69
N THR A 32 2.38 27.02 -6.90
CA THR A 32 3.17 25.80 -6.74
C THR A 32 2.24 24.80 -6.09
N SER A 33 1.52 24.04 -6.92
CA SER A 33 1.13 22.70 -6.53
C SER A 33 2.43 21.90 -6.45
N GLU A 34 3.17 22.03 -5.34
CA GLU A 34 4.15 21.03 -4.94
C GLU A 34 3.39 19.70 -4.90
N MET A 35 3.52 18.90 -5.96
CA MET A 35 3.17 17.50 -5.92
C MET A 35 3.99 16.91 -4.77
N ARG A 36 3.34 16.61 -3.65
CA ARG A 36 3.91 15.79 -2.59
C ARG A 36 4.40 14.51 -3.25
N LYS A 37 5.70 14.42 -3.51
CA LYS A 37 6.35 13.23 -4.03
C LYS A 37 6.35 12.23 -2.89
N THR A 38 5.26 11.51 -2.71
CA THR A 38 5.27 10.26 -1.93
C THR A 38 6.16 9.30 -2.69
N LEU A 39 7.45 9.32 -2.34
CA LEU A 39 8.44 8.40 -2.86
C LEU A 39 8.08 7.02 -2.34
N VAL A 40 7.38 6.24 -3.16
CA VAL A 40 7.25 4.80 -2.96
C VAL A 40 8.66 4.23 -2.96
N SER A 41 9.08 3.61 -1.86
CA SER A 41 10.42 3.01 -1.77
C SER A 41 10.47 1.68 -2.52
N GLU A 42 11.67 1.22 -2.88
CA GLU A 42 11.87 -0.15 -3.40
C GLU A 42 11.34 -1.22 -2.43
N GLU A 43 11.45 -0.96 -1.12
CA GLU A 43 10.89 -1.85 -0.10
C GLU A 43 9.35 -1.93 -0.17
N ASP A 44 8.67 -0.82 -0.49
CA ASP A 44 7.23 -0.80 -0.67
C ASP A 44 6.80 -1.62 -1.89
N VAL A 45 7.56 -1.53 -2.98
CA VAL A 45 7.36 -2.35 -4.17
C VAL A 45 7.57 -3.82 -3.85
N ASP A 46 8.60 -4.17 -3.08
CA ASP A 46 8.88 -5.54 -2.67
C ASP A 46 7.78 -6.13 -1.77
N ILE A 47 7.27 -5.35 -0.81
CA ILE A 47 6.14 -5.76 0.03
C ILE A 47 4.93 -6.08 -0.86
N LEU A 48 4.62 -5.22 -1.83
CA LEU A 48 3.50 -5.44 -2.74
C LEU A 48 3.69 -6.70 -3.59
N LYS A 49 4.88 -6.89 -4.19
CA LYS A 49 5.21 -8.10 -4.96
C LYS A 49 5.07 -9.36 -4.11
N ILE A 50 5.58 -9.33 -2.87
CA ILE A 50 5.43 -10.43 -1.94
C ILE A 50 3.96 -10.62 -1.60
N MET A 51 3.18 -9.59 -1.33
CA MET A 51 1.78 -9.75 -0.92
C MET A 51 0.81 -10.13 -2.03
N ALA A 52 1.15 -9.89 -3.31
CA ALA A 52 0.30 -10.14 -4.48
C ALA A 52 0.07 -11.65 -4.77
N HIS A 53 -0.54 -12.35 -3.83
CA HIS A 53 -0.99 -13.73 -3.94
C HIS A 53 -2.11 -14.02 -2.94
N PRO A 54 -3.20 -14.69 -3.35
CA PRO A 54 -4.40 -14.85 -2.52
C PRO A 54 -4.11 -15.50 -1.16
N ILE A 55 -3.39 -16.62 -1.16
CA ILE A 55 -3.05 -17.33 0.09
C ILE A 55 -2.21 -16.45 1.04
N ARG A 56 -1.36 -15.57 0.51
CA ARG A 56 -0.50 -14.72 1.35
C ARG A 56 -1.30 -13.59 1.99
N LEU A 57 -2.26 -13.02 1.27
CA LEU A 57 -3.22 -12.07 1.83
C LEU A 57 -4.08 -12.73 2.92
N GLN A 58 -4.55 -13.96 2.70
CA GLN A 58 -5.30 -14.72 3.70
C GLN A 58 -4.47 -15.01 4.96
N ILE A 59 -3.20 -15.43 4.82
CA ILE A 59 -2.30 -15.62 5.98
C ILE A 59 -2.14 -14.32 6.76
N VAL A 60 -1.91 -13.19 6.09
CA VAL A 60 -1.77 -11.90 6.76
C VAL A 60 -3.09 -11.49 7.43
N ASN A 61 -4.25 -11.78 6.83
CA ASN A 61 -5.55 -11.56 7.47
C ASN A 61 -5.72 -12.37 8.76
N GLU A 62 -5.46 -13.69 8.73
CA GLU A 62 -5.54 -14.54 9.91
C GLU A 62 -4.59 -14.07 11.03
N LEU A 63 -3.37 -13.68 10.67
CA LEU A 63 -2.38 -13.15 11.62
C LEU A 63 -2.75 -11.75 12.14
N SER A 64 -3.49 -10.95 11.38
CA SER A 64 -4.01 -9.66 11.82
C SER A 64 -5.04 -9.83 12.93
N THR A 65 -5.95 -10.80 12.76
CA THR A 65 -7.00 -11.16 13.72
C THR A 65 -6.43 -11.86 14.95
N ARG A 66 -5.61 -12.90 14.77
CA ARG A 66 -5.14 -13.79 15.85
C ARG A 66 -3.83 -13.38 16.49
N LYS A 67 -3.15 -12.37 15.93
CA LYS A 67 -1.83 -11.85 16.32
C LYS A 67 -0.65 -12.79 16.07
N THR A 68 -0.80 -14.09 16.33
CA THR A 68 0.24 -15.08 16.09
C THR A 68 -0.35 -16.46 15.78
N CYS A 69 0.27 -17.20 14.85
CA CYS A 69 -0.09 -18.58 14.53
C CYS A 69 1.14 -19.40 14.14
N ASN A 70 1.13 -20.70 14.43
CA ASN A 70 2.10 -21.65 13.89
C ASN A 70 1.63 -22.21 12.52
N VAL A 71 2.49 -22.99 11.85
CA VAL A 71 2.18 -23.54 10.51
C VAL A 71 0.99 -24.49 10.52
N THR A 72 0.82 -25.29 11.57
CA THR A 72 -0.28 -26.25 11.72
C THR A 72 -1.62 -25.53 11.86
N GLN A 73 -1.67 -24.52 12.73
CA GLN A 73 -2.85 -23.66 12.90
C GLN A 73 -3.25 -22.99 11.58
N LEU A 74 -2.29 -22.42 10.84
CA LEU A 74 -2.58 -21.82 9.53
C LEU A 74 -3.05 -22.83 8.48
N THR A 75 -2.54 -24.06 8.55
CA THR A 75 -2.97 -25.19 7.68
C THR A 75 -4.43 -25.52 7.92
N GLU A 76 -4.82 -25.64 9.19
CA GLU A 76 -6.21 -25.91 9.60
C GLU A 76 -7.15 -24.76 9.25
N LEU A 77 -6.74 -23.51 9.51
CA LEU A 77 -7.56 -22.32 9.27
C LEU A 77 -7.83 -22.08 7.79
N LEU A 78 -6.83 -22.29 6.95
CA LEU A 78 -6.91 -22.04 5.51
C LEU A 78 -7.35 -23.29 4.73
N ASN A 79 -7.40 -24.45 5.38
CA ASN A 79 -7.69 -25.75 4.77
C ASN A 79 -6.84 -26.02 3.51
N ILE A 80 -5.54 -25.79 3.60
CA ILE A 80 -4.56 -26.02 2.53
C ILE A 80 -3.38 -26.84 3.04
N PRO A 81 -2.64 -27.56 2.16
CA PRO A 81 -1.54 -28.41 2.60
C PRO A 81 -0.45 -27.66 3.37
N GLN A 82 0.06 -28.29 4.43
CA GLN A 82 1.07 -27.69 5.30
C GLN A 82 2.35 -27.30 4.55
N SER A 83 2.75 -28.08 3.54
CA SER A 83 3.89 -27.77 2.66
C SER A 83 3.68 -26.46 1.89
N THR A 84 2.47 -26.23 1.38
CA THR A 84 2.08 -25.00 0.68
C THR A 84 2.10 -23.80 1.64
N VAL A 85 1.54 -23.94 2.86
CA VAL A 85 1.60 -22.90 3.90
C VAL A 85 3.05 -22.56 4.22
N SER A 86 3.88 -23.57 4.49
CA SER A 86 5.30 -23.39 4.82
C SER A 86 6.07 -22.67 3.71
N GLN A 87 5.78 -22.99 2.45
CA GLN A 87 6.39 -22.32 1.30
C GLN A 87 6.00 -20.82 1.24
N HIS A 88 4.73 -20.50 1.50
CA HIS A 88 4.27 -19.11 1.56
C HIS A 88 4.88 -18.35 2.74
N LEU A 89 4.91 -18.94 3.94
CA LEU A 89 5.53 -18.35 5.12
C LEU A 89 7.01 -18.07 4.89
N SER A 90 7.74 -18.98 4.24
CA SER A 90 9.16 -18.81 3.92
C SER A 90 9.40 -17.61 2.99
N LYS A 91 8.52 -17.39 2.00
CA LYS A 91 8.61 -16.24 1.09
C LYS A 91 8.27 -14.90 1.76
N MET A 92 7.47 -14.92 2.84
CA MET A 92 7.05 -13.71 3.57
C MET A 92 7.94 -13.39 4.77
N LYS A 93 8.63 -14.38 5.32
CA LYS A 93 9.51 -14.24 6.49
C LYS A 93 10.64 -13.26 6.19
N GLY A 94 10.89 -12.34 7.13
CA GLY A 94 11.95 -11.33 7.03
C GLY A 94 11.55 -10.05 6.30
N LYS A 95 10.41 -10.03 5.60
CA LYS A 95 9.88 -8.83 4.93
C LYS A 95 8.53 -8.43 5.49
N VAL A 96 7.56 -9.36 5.45
CA VAL A 96 6.18 -9.16 5.93
C VAL A 96 5.99 -9.76 7.32
N LEU A 97 6.57 -10.94 7.56
CA LEU A 97 6.40 -11.70 8.80
C LEU A 97 7.71 -11.82 9.58
N ARG A 98 7.59 -11.91 10.90
CA ARG A 98 8.64 -12.44 11.79
C ARG A 98 8.24 -13.81 12.30
N ALA A 99 9.24 -14.58 12.70
CA ALA A 99 9.08 -15.92 13.24
C ALA A 99 9.77 -16.01 14.60
N GLU A 100 9.10 -16.59 15.57
CA GLU A 100 9.57 -16.80 16.93
C GLU A 100 9.48 -18.30 17.26
N ARG A 101 10.53 -18.85 17.86
CA ARG A 101 10.53 -20.26 18.28
C ARG A 101 9.95 -20.39 19.68
N ARG A 102 8.97 -21.27 19.85
CA ARG A 102 8.36 -21.61 21.14
C ARG A 102 8.41 -23.13 21.31
N GLY A 103 9.41 -23.61 22.05
CA GLY A 103 9.70 -25.03 22.19
C GLY A 103 10.10 -25.68 20.85
N LEU A 104 9.29 -26.64 20.38
CA LEU A 104 9.47 -27.33 19.10
C LEU A 104 8.79 -26.63 17.93
N GLU A 105 7.93 -25.64 18.20
CA GLU A 105 7.12 -24.98 17.19
C GLU A 105 7.67 -23.59 16.82
N ILE A 106 7.32 -23.14 15.61
CA ILE A 106 7.63 -21.79 15.12
C ILE A 106 6.31 -21.04 14.92
N TYR A 107 6.21 -19.90 15.58
CA TYR A 107 5.07 -19.00 15.52
C TYR A 107 5.39 -17.78 14.67
N TYR A 108 4.45 -17.37 13.84
CA TYR A 108 4.59 -16.25 12.91
C TYR A 108 3.69 -15.09 13.33
N HIS A 109 4.17 -13.87 13.17
CA HIS A 109 3.39 -12.65 13.39
C HIS A 109 3.74 -11.59 12.35
N ILE A 110 2.82 -10.64 12.14
CA ILE A 110 3.03 -9.52 11.21
C ILE A 110 4.14 -8.62 11.76
N ASN A 111 5.18 -8.41 10.96
CA ASN A 111 6.29 -7.50 11.28
C ASN A 111 6.15 -6.15 10.58
N ASN A 112 5.43 -6.09 9.45
CA ASN A 112 5.32 -4.89 8.65
C ASN A 112 3.91 -4.28 8.74
N LEU A 113 3.82 -3.07 9.31
CA LEU A 113 2.54 -2.35 9.47
C LEU A 113 1.88 -2.00 8.13
N LYS A 114 2.65 -1.78 7.06
CA LYS A 114 2.08 -1.49 5.72
C LYS A 114 1.31 -2.71 5.19
N ALA A 115 1.80 -3.92 5.45
CA ALA A 115 1.13 -5.14 5.05
C ALA A 115 -0.24 -5.31 5.73
N SER A 116 -0.34 -5.03 7.03
CA SER A 116 -1.63 -5.01 7.72
C SER A 116 -2.58 -3.97 7.11
N LYS A 117 -2.11 -2.74 6.87
CA LYS A 117 -2.92 -1.69 6.24
C LYS A 117 -3.46 -2.08 4.86
N ILE A 118 -2.64 -2.73 4.03
CA ILE A 118 -3.06 -3.20 2.70
C ILE A 118 -4.22 -4.17 2.81
N VAL A 119 -4.12 -5.16 3.71
CA VAL A 119 -5.18 -6.16 3.93
C VAL A 119 -6.47 -5.47 4.42
N ASN A 120 -6.36 -4.51 5.35
CA ASN A 120 -7.52 -3.75 5.84
C ASN A 120 -8.24 -2.98 4.72
N VAL A 121 -7.49 -2.35 3.80
CA VAL A 121 -8.07 -1.60 2.66
C VAL A 121 -8.80 -2.52 1.69
N LEU A 122 -8.33 -3.76 1.53
CA LEU A 122 -8.93 -4.75 0.64
C LEU A 122 -10.23 -5.37 1.20
N GLY A 123 -10.71 -4.91 2.37
CA GLY A 123 -11.91 -5.46 3.01
C GLY A 123 -11.67 -6.78 3.72
N TYR A 124 -10.40 -7.20 3.85
CA TYR A 124 -10.03 -8.25 4.78
C TYR A 124 -9.93 -7.58 6.17
N ILE A 125 -11.04 -7.58 6.90
CA ILE A 125 -11.20 -7.71 8.35
C ILE A 125 -12.71 -7.72 8.62
N ASN A 126 -13.19 -8.76 9.29
CA ASN A 126 -14.48 -8.80 10.00
C ASN A 126 -14.26 -8.29 11.43
#